data_AF-A0A0S8CR49-F1
#
_entry.id   AF-A0A0S8CR49-F1
#
_cell.length_a   1.000
_cell.length_b   1.000
_cell.length_c   1.000
_cell.angle_alpha   90.00
_cell.angle_beta   90.00
_cell.angle_gamma   90.00
#
_symmetry.space_group_name_H-M   'P 1'
#
loop_
_entity.id
_entity.type
_entity.pdbx_description
1 polymer ?
#
loop_
_entity_poly.entity_id
_entity_poly.type
_entity_poly.pdbx_seq_one_letter_code
_entity_poly.pdbx_strand_id
1 'polypeptide(L)'
;MKTPFAVKTAFILFSVCLYLIPASICSGLGKSEEIPADEKTPYKVPAEKAQKWEALKNVALKDYDVCLEHCGYEQACLDRCETVYKSRLDREYKLLLNEKETDPDK
;
A
#
# COMPACT_ATOMS: atom_id res chain seq x y z
N MET A 1 46.19 -32.98 -28.02
CA MET A 1 44.91 -32.34 -28.41
C MET A 1 44.58 -31.30 -27.33
N LYS A 2 45.00 -30.04 -27.52
CA LYS A 2 44.15 -28.89 -27.91
C LYS A 2 42.90 -28.71 -27.02
N THR A 3 43.04 -27.87 -25.99
CA THR A 3 41.95 -27.21 -25.24
C THR A 3 41.26 -26.16 -26.11
N PRO A 4 40.00 -25.80 -25.81
CA PRO A 4 39.76 -24.52 -25.11
C PRO A 4 38.62 -24.63 -24.07
N PHE A 5 38.83 -24.44 -22.76
CA PHE A 5 39.03 -23.15 -22.07
C PHE A 5 38.13 -22.01 -22.57
N ALA A 6 36.80 -22.22 -22.60
CA ALA A 6 35.87 -21.18 -23.01
C ALA A 6 34.49 -21.22 -22.34
N VAL A 7 34.36 -21.42 -21.02
CA VAL A 7 33.08 -21.15 -20.31
C VAL A 7 33.28 -20.74 -18.83
N LYS A 8 34.32 -19.96 -18.50
CA LYS A 8 34.52 -19.48 -17.11
C LYS A 8 34.75 -17.98 -16.95
N THR A 9 34.68 -17.21 -18.02
CA THR A 9 34.97 -15.76 -18.05
C THR A 9 33.74 -14.87 -18.23
N ALA A 10 32.54 -15.37 -17.92
CA ALA A 10 31.30 -14.57 -17.98
C ALA A 10 30.72 -14.19 -16.59
N PHE A 11 31.27 -14.69 -15.49
CA PHE A 11 30.77 -14.41 -14.13
C PHE A 11 31.52 -13.31 -13.37
N ILE A 12 32.63 -12.79 -13.92
CA ILE A 12 33.51 -11.84 -13.21
C ILE A 12 33.30 -10.38 -13.65
N LEU A 13 32.48 -10.11 -14.68
CA LEU A 13 32.20 -8.73 -15.13
C LEU A 13 30.92 -8.11 -14.56
N PHE A 14 30.11 -8.86 -13.81
CA PHE A 14 28.96 -8.30 -13.07
C PHE A 14 29.28 -7.95 -11.61
N SER A 15 30.38 -8.49 -11.06
CA SER A 15 30.75 -8.34 -9.64
C SER A 15 31.60 -7.09 -9.35
N VAL A 16 32.11 -6.41 -10.39
CA VAL A 16 32.99 -5.23 -10.25
C VAL A 16 32.22 -3.90 -10.34
N CYS A 17 30.94 -3.90 -10.75
CA CYS A 17 30.10 -2.69 -10.73
C CYS A 17 29.54 -2.32 -9.34
N LEU A 18 29.70 -3.16 -8.31
CA LEU A 18 29.19 -2.88 -6.96
C LEU A 18 30.21 -2.19 -6.03
N TYR A 19 31.45 -1.97 -6.45
CA TYR A 19 32.52 -1.45 -5.58
C TYR A 19 32.97 -0.01 -5.90
N LEU A 20 32.25 0.72 -6.77
CA LEU A 20 32.57 2.12 -7.12
C LEU A 20 31.33 3.03 -7.10
N ILE A 21 30.38 2.80 -6.18
CA ILE A 21 29.40 3.84 -5.82
C ILE A 21 29.90 4.47 -4.51
N PRO A 22 30.45 5.69 -4.53
CA PRO A 22 30.81 6.40 -3.31
C PRO A 22 29.56 6.59 -2.44
N ALA A 23 29.70 6.34 -1.14
CA ALA A 23 28.68 6.53 -0.11
C ALA A 23 28.42 8.03 0.17
N SER A 24 28.07 8.77 -0.87
CA SER A 24 27.72 10.18 -0.78
C SER A 24 26.59 10.46 -1.76
N ILE A 25 25.51 11.04 -1.25
CA ILE A 25 24.22 11.35 -1.89
C ILE A 25 23.20 10.19 -1.81
N CYS A 26 22.41 10.21 -0.73
CA CYS A 26 20.95 10.07 -0.78
C CYS A 26 20.37 10.47 0.59
N SER A 27 20.60 11.73 0.98
CA SER A 27 19.66 12.42 1.86
C SER A 27 18.50 12.87 0.99
N GLY A 28 17.29 12.41 1.30
CA GLY A 28 16.05 12.92 0.72
C GLY A 28 15.61 12.23 -0.57
N LEU A 29 14.77 11.22 -0.43
CA LEU A 29 13.41 11.23 -0.97
C LEU A 29 12.76 9.92 -0.49
N GLY A 30 12.09 9.99 0.67
CA GLY A 30 10.93 9.13 0.89
C GLY A 30 9.96 9.47 -0.22
N LYS A 31 10.06 8.75 -1.33
CA LYS A 31 9.09 8.78 -2.40
C LYS A 31 7.82 8.29 -1.74
N SER A 32 6.97 9.24 -1.34
CA SER A 32 5.56 8.95 -1.18
C SER A 32 5.18 8.32 -2.50
N GLU A 33 5.02 7.01 -2.51
CA GLU A 33 4.23 6.35 -3.54
C GLU A 33 2.86 6.98 -3.41
N GLU A 34 2.65 8.06 -4.16
CA GLU A 34 1.33 8.45 -4.60
C GLU A 34 0.82 7.26 -5.41
N ILE A 35 0.18 6.35 -4.69
CA ILE A 35 -0.69 5.33 -5.25
C ILE A 35 -1.62 6.09 -6.19
N PRO A 36 -1.66 5.76 -7.50
CA PRO A 36 -2.46 6.49 -8.45
C PRO A 36 -3.91 6.49 -7.96
N ALA A 37 -4.39 7.69 -7.64
CA ALA A 37 -5.76 7.98 -7.26
C ALA A 37 -6.68 7.84 -8.48
N ASP A 38 -6.79 6.63 -9.02
CA ASP A 38 -7.84 6.26 -9.97
C ASP A 38 -8.14 4.77 -9.89
N GLU A 39 -8.27 4.25 -8.67
CA GLU A 39 -9.25 3.19 -8.46
C GLU A 39 -10.58 3.89 -8.25
N LYS A 40 -11.52 3.67 -9.17
CA LYS A 40 -12.85 4.30 -9.21
C LYS A 40 -13.64 3.93 -7.95
N THR A 41 -13.35 4.58 -6.82
CA THR A 41 -13.97 4.25 -5.54
C THR A 41 -15.48 4.55 -5.63
N PRO A 42 -16.36 3.64 -5.21
CA PRO A 42 -17.81 3.85 -5.30
C PRO A 42 -18.34 4.95 -4.36
N TYR A 43 -17.48 5.49 -3.49
CA TYR A 43 -17.85 6.41 -2.43
C TYR A 43 -17.76 7.87 -2.90
N LYS A 44 -18.91 8.55 -2.96
CA LYS A 44 -19.01 9.98 -3.28
C LYS A 44 -19.14 10.77 -1.98
N VAL A 45 -18.00 11.18 -1.43
CA VAL A 45 -17.96 11.88 -0.15
C VAL A 45 -17.95 13.40 -0.36
N PRO A 46 -18.83 14.16 0.33
CA PRO A 46 -18.79 15.62 0.32
C PRO A 46 -17.46 16.19 0.84
N ALA A 47 -17.05 17.36 0.35
CA ALA A 47 -15.73 17.93 0.65
C ALA A 47 -15.52 18.20 2.14
N GLU A 48 -16.57 18.64 2.84
CA GLU A 48 -16.59 18.88 4.28
C GLU A 48 -16.31 17.62 5.11
N LYS A 49 -16.60 16.44 4.55
CA LYS A 49 -16.44 15.14 5.20
C LYS A 49 -15.21 14.36 4.69
N ALA A 50 -14.48 14.90 3.71
CA ALA A 50 -13.37 14.21 3.05
C ALA A 50 -12.25 13.82 4.01
N GLN A 51 -11.82 14.71 4.89
CA GLN A 51 -10.76 14.42 5.87
C GLN A 51 -11.16 13.30 6.83
N LYS A 52 -12.41 13.33 7.32
CA LYS A 52 -12.95 12.30 8.20
C LYS A 52 -13.07 10.96 7.48
N TRP A 53 -13.45 10.97 6.21
CA TRP A 53 -13.48 9.77 5.37
C TRP A 53 -12.10 9.14 5.18
N GLU A 54 -11.08 9.94 4.89
CA GLU A 54 -9.70 9.44 4.78
C GLU A 54 -9.23 8.78 6.08
N ALA A 55 -9.54 9.38 7.23
CA ALA A 55 -9.24 8.78 8.52
C ALA A 55 -9.92 7.41 8.70
N LEU A 56 -11.21 7.29 8.35
CA LEU A 56 -11.97 6.03 8.44
C LEU A 56 -11.40 4.96 7.51
N LYS A 57 -11.06 5.32 6.27
CA LYS A 57 -10.41 4.42 5.30
C LYS A 57 -9.07 3.90 5.83
N ASN A 58 -8.24 4.78 6.37
CA ASN A 58 -6.93 4.42 6.90
C ASN A 58 -7.03 3.44 8.07
N VAL A 59 -8.03 3.59 8.95
CA VAL A 59 -8.26 2.62 10.02
C VAL A 59 -8.72 1.28 9.44
N ALA A 60 -9.68 1.28 8.51
CA ALA A 60 -10.14 0.05 7.88
C ALA A 60 -9.02 -0.68 7.14
N LEU A 61 -8.11 0.05 6.48
CA LEU A 61 -6.97 -0.50 5.77
C LEU A 61 -5.98 -1.17 6.72
N LYS A 62 -5.64 -0.53 7.84
CA LYS A 62 -4.76 -1.14 8.86
C LYS A 62 -5.35 -2.45 9.40
N ASP A 63 -6.65 -2.46 9.67
CA ASP A 63 -7.32 -3.67 10.16
C ASP A 63 -7.36 -4.77 9.09
N TYR A 64 -7.45 -4.40 7.81
CA TYR A 64 -7.34 -5.32 6.70
C TYR A 64 -5.93 -5.91 6.60
N ASP A 65 -4.88 -5.08 6.68
CA ASP A 65 -3.47 -5.52 6.63
C ASP A 65 -3.17 -6.54 7.73
N VAL A 66 -3.61 -6.27 8.98
CA VAL A 66 -3.48 -7.21 10.10
C VAL A 66 -4.22 -8.52 9.82
N CYS A 67 -5.41 -8.44 9.21
CA CYS A 67 -6.16 -9.63 8.82
C CYS A 67 -5.37 -10.49 7.80
N LEU A 68 -4.74 -9.85 6.82
CA LEU A 68 -3.91 -10.54 5.81
C LEU A 68 -2.69 -11.22 6.43
N GLU A 69 -2.00 -10.56 7.36
CA GLU A 69 -0.84 -11.11 8.07
C GLU A 69 -1.19 -12.40 8.83
N HIS A 70 -2.40 -12.47 9.41
CA HIS A 70 -2.87 -13.64 10.13
C HIS A 70 -3.36 -14.79 9.24
N CYS A 71 -3.71 -14.54 7.98
CA CYS A 71 -4.28 -15.55 7.09
C CYS A 71 -3.26 -16.51 6.47
N GLY A 72 -1.96 -16.16 6.42
CA GLY A 72 -0.90 -17.07 5.97
C GLY A 72 -1.12 -17.72 4.60
N TYR A 73 -1.74 -17.00 3.66
CA TYR A 73 -2.09 -17.41 2.28
C TYR A 73 -3.30 -18.33 2.10
N GLU A 74 -4.11 -18.57 3.13
CA GLU A 74 -5.36 -19.33 2.97
C GLU A 74 -6.42 -18.49 2.24
N GLN A 75 -6.79 -18.89 1.01
CA GLN A 75 -7.63 -18.06 0.14
C GLN A 75 -8.99 -17.73 0.75
N ALA A 76 -9.66 -18.68 1.41
CA ALA A 76 -10.96 -18.42 2.01
C ALA A 76 -10.86 -17.41 3.17
N CYS A 77 -9.73 -17.36 3.87
CA CYS A 77 -9.42 -16.36 4.89
C CYS A 77 -9.20 -14.98 4.25
N LEU A 78 -8.42 -14.90 3.16
CA LEU A 78 -8.19 -13.65 2.43
C LEU A 78 -9.50 -13.05 1.90
N ASP A 79 -10.37 -13.89 1.33
CA ASP A 79 -11.69 -13.48 0.82
C ASP A 79 -12.58 -12.94 1.95
N ARG A 80 -12.50 -13.53 3.15
CA ARG A 80 -13.19 -13.02 4.35
C ARG A 80 -12.64 -11.68 4.79
N CYS A 81 -11.31 -11.49 4.81
CA CYS A 81 -10.71 -10.20 5.13
C CYS A 81 -11.20 -9.11 4.18
N GLU A 82 -11.25 -9.39 2.87
CA GLU A 82 -11.73 -8.43 1.87
C GLU A 82 -13.22 -8.12 2.07
N THR A 83 -14.03 -9.13 2.34
CA THR A 83 -15.46 -8.96 2.62
C THR A 83 -15.70 -8.09 3.85
N VAL A 84 -14.96 -8.33 4.94
CA VAL A 84 -15.04 -7.53 6.16
C VAL A 84 -14.59 -6.08 5.92
N TYR A 85 -13.50 -5.90 5.17
CA TYR A 85 -13.00 -4.58 4.80
C TYR A 85 -14.04 -3.76 4.02
N LYS A 86 -14.60 -4.32 2.96
CA LYS A 86 -15.66 -3.68 2.15
C LYS A 86 -16.90 -3.38 2.98
N SER A 87 -17.35 -4.34 3.79
CA SER A 87 -18.51 -4.16 4.67
C SER A 87 -18.31 -3.01 5.66
N ARG A 88 -17.10 -2.87 6.21
CA ARG A 88 -16.75 -1.77 7.10
C ARG A 88 -16.79 -0.44 6.37
N LEU A 89 -16.14 -0.31 5.20
CA LEU A 89 -16.16 0.92 4.42
C LEU A 89 -17.60 1.36 4.08
N ASP A 90 -18.45 0.42 3.66
CA ASP A 90 -19.86 0.71 3.38
C ASP A 90 -20.62 1.21 4.61
N ARG A 91 -20.38 0.62 5.77
CA ARG A 91 -21.00 1.04 7.03
C ARG A 91 -20.52 2.44 7.41
N GLU A 92 -19.21 2.66 7.44
CA GLU A 92 -18.65 3.95 7.83
C GLU A 92 -19.06 5.06 6.87
N TYR A 93 -19.15 4.79 5.57
CA TYR A 93 -19.63 5.74 4.57
C TYR A 93 -21.09 6.15 4.85
N LYS A 94 -21.98 5.19 5.11
CA LYS A 94 -23.38 5.47 5.46
C LYS A 94 -23.49 6.29 6.74
N LEU A 95 -22.69 5.96 7.76
CA LEU A 95 -22.67 6.72 9.01
C LEU A 95 -22.18 8.15 8.80
N LEU A 96 -21.08 8.31 8.05
CA LEU A 96 -20.51 9.61 7.72
C LEU A 96 -21.51 10.50 6.99
N LEU A 97 -22.25 9.97 6.03
CA LEU A 97 -23.27 10.74 5.31
C LEU A 97 -24.45 11.15 6.20
N ASN A 98 -24.86 10.29 7.13
CA ASN A 98 -25.99 10.55 8.04
C ASN A 98 -25.61 11.39 9.26
N GLU A 99 -24.31 11.63 9.49
CA GLU A 99 -23.85 12.50 10.56
C GLU A 99 -24.32 13.94 10.28
N LYS A 100 -25.11 14.47 11.21
CA LYS A 100 -25.46 15.89 11.24
C LYS A 100 -24.21 16.63 11.72
N GLU A 101 -23.84 17.72 11.05
CA GLU A 101 -22.77 18.61 11.52
C GLU A 101 -23.08 19.03 12.95
N THR A 102 -22.35 18.47 13.91
CA THR A 102 -22.37 18.97 15.27
C THR A 102 -21.53 20.23 15.26
N ASP A 103 -22.22 21.36 15.20
CA ASP A 103 -21.69 22.70 15.38
C ASP A 103 -20.74 22.73 16.60
N PRO A 104 -19.43 22.97 16.42
CA PRO A 104 -18.47 22.99 17.51
C PRO A 104 -18.54 24.26 18.37
N ASP A 105 -19.53 25.15 18.16
CA ASP A 105 -19.62 26.45 18.82
C ASP A 105 -20.84 26.59 19.76
N LYS A 106 -21.00 25.66 20.71
CA LYS A 106 -21.90 25.85 21.86
C LYS A 106 -21.38 25.28 23.17
#